data_AF-A0A1B6HGY6-F1
#
_entry.id   AF-A0A1B6HGY6-F1
#
_cell.length_a   1.000
_cell.length_b   1.000
_cell.length_c   1.000
_cell.angle_alpha   90.00
_cell.angle_beta   90.00
_cell.angle_gamma   90.00
#
_symmetry.space_group_name_H-M   'P 1'
#
loop_
_entity.id
_entity.type
_entity.pdbx_description
1 polymer ?
#
loop_
_entity_poly.entity_id
_entity_poly.type
_entity_poly.pdbx_seq_one_letter_code
_entity_poly.pdbx_strand_id
1 'polypeptide(L)'
;RVGHVLACLESGEWTCNSCQRHFSPGLMAITSVVARDLLDDVDRTNPDQLEDTLKSLSFTFAATHSILIDVKQSIVAAYRDLEPTRGNLQRKVELCRELLPVLRLIEPGISRLRGITLYELHVALVTLAQEHGESQLLQEAEEILKEAVSLLLYEPTLSPEGELARQAMAELKSLKALVAKQQLKEEKKKKKTKNKK
;
A
#
# COMPACT_ATOMS: atom_id res chain seq x y z
N ARG A 1 6.55 23.25 8.41
CA ARG A 1 5.54 22.26 7.97
C ARG A 1 5.35 22.46 6.48
N VAL A 2 5.40 21.40 5.68
CA VAL A 2 5.03 21.51 4.25
C VAL A 2 3.51 21.68 4.21
N GLY A 3 3.04 22.68 3.47
CA GLY A 3 1.61 22.93 3.29
C GLY A 3 1.11 22.29 2.00
N HIS A 4 -0.16 21.89 1.97
CA HIS A 4 -0.81 21.33 0.80
C HIS A 4 -2.07 22.14 0.47
N VAL A 5 -2.41 22.21 -0.81
CA VAL A 5 -3.61 22.91 -1.27
C VAL A 5 -4.82 21.98 -1.16
N LEU A 6 -5.86 22.42 -0.47
CA LEU A 6 -7.11 21.68 -0.26
C LEU A 6 -8.29 22.48 -0.81
N ALA A 7 -9.27 21.79 -1.39
CA ALA A 7 -10.52 22.41 -1.79
C ALA A 7 -11.44 22.61 -0.57
N CYS A 8 -11.99 23.82 -0.44
CA CYS A 8 -13.10 24.10 0.45
C CYS A 8 -14.41 23.68 -0.25
N LEU A 9 -15.11 22.70 0.32
CA LEU A 9 -16.35 22.17 -0.27
C LEU A 9 -17.50 23.18 -0.30
N GLU A 10 -17.49 24.17 0.60
CA GLU A 10 -18.55 25.16 0.70
C GLU A 10 -18.36 26.33 -0.28
N SER A 11 -17.13 26.83 -0.42
CA SER A 11 -16.82 28.00 -1.26
C SER A 11 -16.26 27.63 -2.64
N GLY A 12 -15.83 26.39 -2.85
CA GLY A 12 -15.11 25.97 -4.05
C GLY A 12 -13.70 26.57 -4.17
N GLU A 13 -13.25 27.33 -3.17
CA GLU A 13 -11.92 27.92 -3.13
C GLU A 13 -10.87 26.89 -2.74
N TRP A 14 -9.66 27.05 -3.26
CA TRP A 14 -8.53 26.20 -2.91
C TRP A 14 -7.59 26.96 -1.98
N THR A 15 -7.26 26.39 -0.83
CA THR A 15 -6.46 27.06 0.19
C THR A 15 -5.33 26.16 0.67
N CYS A 16 -4.14 26.73 0.82
CA CYS A 16 -3.03 26.02 1.45
C CYS A 16 -3.24 25.91 2.97
N ASN A 17 -3.22 24.69 3.50
CA ASN A 17 -3.44 24.44 4.92
C ASN A 17 -2.32 24.96 5.85
N SER A 18 -1.14 25.30 5.33
CA SER A 18 -0.02 25.80 6.13
C SER A 18 0.17 27.31 6.07
N CYS A 19 -0.05 27.94 4.92
CA CYS A 19 0.18 29.38 4.74
C CYS A 19 -1.10 30.17 4.44
N GLN A 20 -2.26 29.51 4.35
CA GLN A 20 -3.57 30.11 4.09
C GLN A 20 -3.67 30.91 2.78
N ARG A 21 -2.72 30.70 1.84
CA ARG A 21 -2.81 31.28 0.50
C ARG A 21 -3.96 30.65 -0.27
N HIS A 22 -4.73 31.50 -0.97
CA HIS A 22 -5.83 31.07 -1.83
C HIS A 22 -5.34 30.86 -3.26
N PHE A 23 -5.94 29.89 -3.94
CA PHE A 23 -5.66 29.48 -5.31
C PHE A 23 -6.97 29.42 -6.08
N SER A 24 -6.95 29.85 -7.34
CA SER A 24 -8.14 29.79 -8.18
C SER A 24 -8.43 28.34 -8.62
N PRO A 25 -9.70 27.97 -8.80
CA PRO A 25 -10.06 26.66 -9.33
C PRO A 25 -9.42 26.35 -10.68
N GLY A 26 -9.31 27.36 -11.56
CA GLY A 26 -8.68 27.21 -12.88
C GLY A 26 -7.18 26.90 -12.79
N LEU A 27 -6.45 27.55 -11.88
CA LEU A 27 -5.04 27.23 -11.64
C LEU A 27 -4.91 25.77 -11.17
N MET A 28 -5.74 25.35 -10.20
CA MET A 28 -5.65 23.98 -9.67
C MET A 28 -6.05 22.91 -10.68
N ALA A 29 -6.99 23.21 -11.57
CA ALA A 29 -7.33 22.35 -12.70
C ALA A 29 -6.13 22.16 -13.63
N ILE A 30 -5.46 23.26 -14.02
CA ILE A 30 -4.25 23.21 -14.87
C ILE A 30 -3.12 22.45 -14.16
N THR A 31 -2.87 22.74 -12.87
CA THR A 31 -1.83 22.03 -12.09
C THR A 31 -2.09 20.53 -12.03
N SER A 32 -3.35 20.11 -11.94
CA SER A 32 -3.74 18.70 -11.92
C SER A 32 -3.56 18.03 -13.30
N VAL A 33 -3.74 18.76 -14.40
CA VAL A 33 -3.45 18.27 -15.75
C VAL A 33 -1.94 18.09 -15.92
N VAL A 34 -1.16 19.14 -15.65
CA VAL A 34 0.31 19.09 -15.75
C VAL A 34 0.91 17.97 -14.89
N ALA A 35 0.37 17.74 -13.70
CA ALA A 35 0.84 16.67 -12.82
C ALA A 35 0.49 15.26 -13.35
N ARG A 36 -0.61 15.11 -14.10
CA ARG A 36 -0.93 13.86 -14.79
C ARG A 36 -0.04 13.64 -16.00
N ASP A 37 0.16 14.67 -16.81
CA ASP A 37 1.07 14.60 -17.97
C ASP A 37 2.49 14.18 -17.52
N LEU A 38 2.98 14.76 -16.41
CA LEU A 38 4.24 14.34 -15.80
C LEU A 38 4.26 12.86 -15.43
N LEU A 39 3.16 12.30 -14.92
CA LEU A 39 3.08 10.88 -14.55
C LEU A 39 2.99 9.94 -15.75
N ASP A 40 2.43 10.41 -16.85
CA ASP A 40 2.35 9.64 -18.09
C ASP A 40 3.72 9.56 -18.79
N ASP A 41 4.58 10.57 -18.59
CA ASP A 41 5.96 10.60 -19.10
C ASP A 41 6.97 9.84 -18.22
N VAL A 42 6.62 9.51 -16.97
CA VAL A 42 7.51 8.78 -16.05
C VAL A 42 7.53 7.29 -16.39
N ASP A 43 8.73 6.72 -16.44
CA ASP A 43 8.91 5.27 -16.56
C ASP A 43 8.39 4.58 -15.29
N ARG A 44 7.20 3.97 -15.39
CA ARG A 44 6.54 3.28 -14.27
C ARG A 44 7.25 2.00 -13.83
N THR A 45 8.25 1.55 -14.56
CA THR A 45 9.11 0.43 -14.14
C THR A 45 10.33 0.89 -13.33
N ASN A 46 10.59 2.20 -13.32
CA ASN A 46 11.71 2.79 -12.59
C ASN A 46 11.25 3.33 -11.21
N PRO A 47 11.54 2.61 -10.11
CA PRO A 47 11.12 3.03 -8.77
C PRO A 47 11.70 4.38 -8.35
N ASP A 48 12.93 4.70 -8.75
CA ASP A 48 13.62 5.93 -8.34
C ASP A 48 12.94 7.15 -8.96
N GLN A 49 12.59 7.08 -10.26
CA GLN A 49 11.85 8.15 -10.94
C GLN A 49 10.47 8.37 -10.32
N LEU A 50 9.78 7.28 -9.95
CA LEU A 50 8.47 7.37 -9.30
C LEU A 50 8.57 7.97 -7.89
N GLU A 51 9.58 7.62 -7.09
CA GLU A 51 9.82 8.20 -5.76
C GLU A 51 10.16 9.70 -5.84
N ASP A 52 11.00 10.10 -6.81
CA ASP A 52 11.30 11.52 -7.06
C ASP A 52 10.06 12.31 -7.50
N THR A 53 9.20 11.68 -8.31
CA THR A 53 7.93 12.26 -8.73
C THR A 53 6.96 12.41 -7.56
N LEU A 54 6.84 11.37 -6.71
CA LEU A 54 6.03 11.41 -5.49
C LEU A 54 6.48 12.56 -4.58
N LYS A 55 7.78 12.67 -4.35
CA LYS A 55 8.38 13.74 -3.55
C LYS A 55 8.05 15.11 -4.11
N SER A 56 8.22 15.30 -5.42
CA SER A 56 7.96 16.58 -6.09
C SER A 56 6.48 16.99 -6.02
N LEU A 57 5.57 16.05 -6.28
CA LEU A 57 4.13 16.31 -6.25
C LEU A 57 3.59 16.48 -4.82
N SER A 58 4.26 15.89 -3.81
CA SER A 58 3.87 16.02 -2.39
C SER A 58 3.96 17.46 -1.86
N PHE A 59 4.74 18.34 -2.50
CA PHE A 59 4.79 19.77 -2.14
C PHE A 59 3.53 20.54 -2.55
N THR A 60 2.75 20.00 -3.48
CA THR A 60 1.58 20.67 -4.05
C THR A 60 0.29 20.00 -3.58
N PHE A 61 0.24 18.68 -3.71
CA PHE A 61 -0.94 17.88 -3.43
C PHE A 61 -0.88 17.25 -2.04
N ALA A 62 -2.04 17.11 -1.41
CA ALA A 62 -2.16 16.38 -0.15
C ALA A 62 -1.97 14.87 -0.39
N ALA A 63 -1.46 14.14 0.60
CA ALA A 63 -1.19 12.69 0.53
C ALA A 63 -2.40 11.83 0.12
N THR A 64 -3.62 12.35 0.27
CA THR A 64 -4.90 11.72 -0.08
C THR A 64 -5.42 12.11 -1.47
N HIS A 65 -4.71 12.98 -2.20
CA HIS A 65 -5.10 13.41 -3.53
C HIS A 65 -4.92 12.26 -4.54
N SER A 66 -5.86 12.10 -5.48
CA SER A 66 -5.88 10.97 -6.42
C SER A 66 -4.58 10.78 -7.19
N ILE A 67 -3.94 11.88 -7.61
CA ILE A 67 -2.62 11.84 -8.27
C ILE A 67 -1.56 11.18 -7.37
N LEU A 68 -1.47 11.55 -6.09
CA LEU A 68 -0.48 10.93 -5.18
C LEU A 68 -0.83 9.48 -4.86
N ILE A 69 -2.12 9.11 -4.86
CA ILE A 69 -2.54 7.71 -4.74
C ILE A 69 -2.02 6.91 -5.93
N ASP A 70 -2.18 7.41 -7.16
CA ASP A 70 -1.72 6.76 -8.39
C ASP A 70 -0.19 6.58 -8.42
N VAL A 71 0.56 7.62 -8.03
CA VAL A 71 2.04 7.48 -7.93
C VAL A 71 2.43 6.40 -6.92
N LYS A 72 1.82 6.39 -5.73
CA LYS A 72 2.12 5.39 -4.70
C LYS A 72 1.80 3.97 -5.17
N GLN A 73 0.71 3.80 -5.91
CA GLN A 73 0.34 2.51 -6.49
C GLN A 73 1.35 2.05 -7.55
N SER A 74 1.79 2.97 -8.40
CA SER A 74 2.84 2.71 -9.38
C SER A 74 4.16 2.34 -8.70
N ILE A 75 4.54 3.00 -7.59
CA ILE A 75 5.72 2.62 -6.79
C ILE A 75 5.56 1.20 -6.22
N VAL A 76 4.43 0.89 -5.57
CA VAL A 76 4.18 -0.46 -5.02
C VAL A 76 4.29 -1.53 -6.11
N ALA A 77 3.81 -1.25 -7.32
CA ALA A 77 3.92 -2.13 -8.47
C ALA A 77 5.37 -2.28 -8.97
N ALA A 78 6.12 -1.19 -9.14
CA ALA A 78 7.52 -1.20 -9.56
C ALA A 78 8.40 -1.99 -8.58
N TYR A 79 8.11 -1.90 -7.28
CA TYR A 79 8.84 -2.63 -6.24
C TYR A 79 8.60 -4.15 -6.28
N ARG A 80 7.63 -4.65 -7.07
CA ARG A 80 7.39 -6.10 -7.22
C ARG A 80 8.54 -6.81 -7.94
N ASP A 81 9.19 -6.13 -8.87
CA ASP A 81 10.22 -6.71 -9.74
C ASP A 81 11.66 -6.43 -9.25
N LEU A 82 11.81 -5.68 -8.15
CA LEU A 82 13.10 -5.40 -7.54
C LEU A 82 13.56 -6.53 -6.63
N GLU A 83 14.87 -6.55 -6.35
CA GLU A 83 15.39 -7.42 -5.30
C GLU A 83 14.67 -7.14 -3.96
N PRO A 84 14.25 -8.20 -3.24
CA PRO A 84 13.52 -8.10 -1.98
C PRO A 84 14.44 -7.72 -0.81
N THR A 85 15.22 -6.66 -0.98
CA THR A 85 16.02 -6.10 0.10
C THR A 85 15.10 -5.61 1.22
N ARG A 86 15.61 -5.62 2.46
CA ARG A 86 14.85 -5.17 3.62
C ARG A 86 14.28 -3.76 3.44
N GLY A 87 15.07 -2.86 2.86
CA GLY A 87 14.66 -1.47 2.60
C GLY A 87 13.52 -1.38 1.59
N ASN A 88 13.60 -2.13 0.48
CA ASN A 88 12.56 -2.14 -0.55
C ASN A 88 11.23 -2.67 0.02
N LEU A 89 11.29 -3.77 0.77
CA LEU A 89 10.10 -4.35 1.38
C LEU A 89 9.47 -3.41 2.43
N GLN A 90 10.29 -2.78 3.27
CA GLN A 90 9.81 -1.80 4.26
C GLN A 90 9.13 -0.61 3.59
N ARG A 91 9.73 -0.08 2.52
CA ARG A 91 9.12 1.01 1.75
C ARG A 91 7.79 0.61 1.14
N LYS A 92 7.69 -0.60 0.57
CA LYS A 92 6.44 -1.16 0.06
C LYS A 92 5.36 -1.30 1.15
N VAL A 93 5.75 -1.73 2.36
CA VAL A 93 4.86 -1.80 3.54
C VAL A 93 4.33 -0.41 3.93
N GLU A 94 5.21 0.60 3.99
CA GLU A 94 4.83 1.99 4.29
C GLU A 94 3.80 2.50 3.29
N LEU A 95 4.08 2.38 1.99
CA LEU A 95 3.19 2.85 0.92
C LEU A 95 1.82 2.17 0.97
N CYS A 96 1.79 0.85 1.14
CA CYS A 96 0.52 0.14 1.27
C CYS A 96 -0.28 0.60 2.49
N ARG A 97 0.39 0.80 3.64
CA ARG A 97 -0.25 1.30 4.87
C ARG A 97 -0.74 2.75 4.73
N GLU A 98 -0.09 3.58 3.93
CA GLU A 98 -0.58 4.93 3.60
C GLU A 98 -1.80 4.89 2.67
N LEU A 99 -1.84 3.96 1.71
CA LEU A 99 -2.92 3.82 0.74
C LEU A 99 -4.22 3.30 1.40
N LEU A 100 -4.12 2.30 2.28
CA LEU A 100 -5.29 1.58 2.80
C LEU A 100 -6.35 2.48 3.50
N PRO A 101 -5.99 3.44 4.38
CA PRO A 101 -6.96 4.36 4.98
C PRO A 101 -7.69 5.21 3.93
N VAL A 102 -6.99 5.63 2.88
CA VAL A 102 -7.57 6.45 1.82
C VAL A 102 -8.53 5.61 0.98
N LEU A 103 -8.12 4.41 0.57
CA LEU A 103 -8.97 3.47 -0.18
C LEU A 103 -10.25 3.10 0.57
N ARG A 104 -10.18 2.93 1.90
CA ARG A 104 -11.37 2.69 2.73
C ARG A 104 -12.37 3.85 2.71
N LEU A 105 -11.89 5.08 2.52
CA LEU A 105 -12.74 6.26 2.45
C LEU A 105 -13.37 6.43 1.06
N ILE A 106 -12.58 6.23 -0.01
CA ILE A 106 -13.03 6.48 -1.39
C ILE A 106 -13.83 5.32 -1.99
N GLU A 107 -13.53 4.08 -1.60
CA GLU A 107 -14.19 2.86 -2.09
C GLU A 107 -14.67 2.01 -0.90
N PRO A 108 -15.75 2.44 -0.22
CA PRO A 108 -16.31 1.68 0.89
C PRO A 108 -16.93 0.35 0.39
N GLY A 109 -16.91 -0.67 1.24
CA GLY A 109 -17.44 -2.00 0.91
C GLY A 109 -16.41 -2.91 0.23
N ILE A 110 -16.84 -3.67 -0.77
CA ILE A 110 -15.99 -4.56 -1.58
C ILE A 110 -15.24 -3.69 -2.57
N SER A 111 -13.91 -3.68 -2.48
CA SER A 111 -13.03 -2.86 -3.33
C SER A 111 -11.89 -3.70 -3.87
N ARG A 112 -11.80 -3.76 -5.21
CA ARG A 112 -10.71 -4.39 -5.95
C ARG A 112 -9.37 -3.82 -5.53
N LEU A 113 -9.26 -2.49 -5.56
CA LEU A 113 -8.03 -1.77 -5.31
C LEU A 113 -7.53 -1.96 -3.88
N ARG A 114 -8.44 -1.99 -2.91
CA ARG A 114 -8.12 -2.33 -1.53
C ARG A 114 -7.66 -3.78 -1.40
N GLY A 115 -8.34 -4.72 -2.08
CA GLY A 115 -7.95 -6.13 -2.12
C GLY A 115 -6.53 -6.34 -2.66
N ILE A 116 -6.20 -5.71 -3.80
CA ILE A 116 -4.86 -5.76 -4.40
C ILE A 116 -3.82 -5.14 -3.46
N THR A 117 -4.12 -3.97 -2.85
CA THR A 117 -3.18 -3.31 -1.93
C THR A 117 -2.91 -4.15 -0.68
N LEU A 118 -3.93 -4.79 -0.10
CA LEU A 118 -3.77 -5.73 1.01
C LEU A 118 -2.94 -6.94 0.59
N TYR A 119 -3.17 -7.46 -0.62
CA TYR A 119 -2.36 -8.55 -1.16
C TYR A 119 -0.89 -8.13 -1.28
N GLU A 120 -0.58 -7.00 -1.88
CA GLU A 120 0.81 -6.53 -2.00
C GLU A 120 1.48 -6.30 -0.63
N LEU A 121 0.74 -5.80 0.35
CA LEU A 121 1.21 -5.66 1.72
C LEU A 121 1.53 -7.01 2.37
N HIS A 122 0.66 -8.01 2.20
CA HIS A 122 0.87 -9.34 2.74
C HIS A 122 2.16 -9.97 2.18
N VAL A 123 2.40 -9.84 0.86
CA VAL A 123 3.58 -10.38 0.19
C VAL A 123 4.83 -9.79 0.84
N ALA A 124 4.89 -8.46 0.98
CA ALA A 124 6.04 -7.79 1.57
C ALA A 124 6.31 -8.25 3.02
N LEU A 125 5.26 -8.42 3.83
CA LEU A 125 5.38 -8.88 5.23
C LEU A 125 5.84 -10.34 5.32
N VAL A 126 5.33 -11.23 4.47
CA VAL A 126 5.76 -12.63 4.43
C VAL A 126 7.23 -12.72 4.00
N THR A 127 7.64 -11.96 2.98
CA THR A 127 9.04 -11.93 2.53
C THR A 127 9.97 -11.38 3.62
N LEU A 128 9.60 -10.30 4.31
CA LEU A 128 10.35 -9.81 5.48
C LEU A 128 10.49 -10.89 6.57
N ALA A 129 9.43 -11.64 6.83
CA ALA A 129 9.46 -12.71 7.82
C ALA A 129 10.36 -13.89 7.43
N GLN A 130 10.36 -14.27 6.15
CA GLN A 130 11.08 -15.45 5.65
C GLN A 130 12.56 -15.16 5.35
N GLU A 131 12.85 -14.03 4.72
CA GLU A 131 14.20 -13.70 4.23
C GLU A 131 14.99 -12.82 5.22
N HIS A 132 14.30 -11.99 6.00
CA HIS A 132 14.93 -11.04 6.92
C HIS A 132 14.71 -11.38 8.41
N GLY A 133 14.13 -12.55 8.69
CA GLY A 133 13.97 -13.08 10.05
C GLY A 133 12.90 -12.39 10.90
N GLU A 134 12.05 -11.55 10.29
CA GLU A 134 10.99 -10.80 10.98
C GLU A 134 9.73 -11.65 11.22
N SER A 135 9.90 -12.86 11.75
CA SER A 135 8.84 -13.88 11.91
C SER A 135 7.60 -13.42 12.69
N GLN A 136 7.72 -12.37 13.51
CA GLN A 136 6.61 -11.72 14.20
C GLN A 136 5.56 -11.11 13.25
N LEU A 137 5.94 -10.81 11.99
CA LEU A 137 5.04 -10.22 10.99
C LEU A 137 4.07 -11.25 10.38
N LEU A 138 4.31 -12.56 10.56
CA LEU A 138 3.50 -13.60 9.92
C LEU A 138 2.04 -13.58 10.36
N GLN A 139 1.78 -13.26 11.64
CA GLN A 139 0.40 -13.20 12.15
C GLN A 139 -0.35 -12.00 11.57
N GLU A 140 0.32 -10.85 11.42
CA GLU A 140 -0.26 -9.68 10.75
C GLU A 140 -0.54 -9.98 9.28
N ALA A 141 0.42 -10.61 8.59
CA ALA A 141 0.29 -10.97 7.18
C ALA A 141 -0.89 -11.93 6.93
N GLU A 142 -1.15 -12.87 7.85
CA GLU A 142 -2.31 -13.77 7.75
C GLU A 142 -3.64 -13.03 7.76
N GLU A 143 -3.83 -12.11 8.73
CA GLU A 143 -5.09 -11.35 8.82
C GLU A 143 -5.26 -10.42 7.62
N ILE A 144 -4.17 -9.80 7.15
CA ILE A 144 -4.18 -8.96 5.95
C ILE A 144 -4.57 -9.76 4.71
N LEU A 145 -3.95 -10.94 4.50
CA LEU A 145 -4.27 -11.78 3.35
C LEU A 145 -5.71 -12.30 3.40
N LYS A 146 -6.21 -12.61 4.61
CA LYS A 146 -7.61 -13.00 4.81
C LYS A 146 -8.58 -11.88 4.42
N GLU A 147 -8.27 -10.62 4.77
CA GLU A 147 -9.05 -9.47 4.32
C GLU A 147 -8.95 -9.31 2.80
N ALA A 148 -7.75 -9.42 2.21
CA ALA A 148 -7.56 -9.35 0.75
C ALA A 148 -8.44 -10.37 0.01
N VAL A 149 -8.43 -11.63 0.44
CA VAL A 149 -9.28 -12.70 -0.12
C VAL A 149 -10.76 -12.34 -0.04
N SER A 150 -11.22 -11.77 1.09
CA SER A 150 -12.63 -11.41 1.26
C SER A 150 -13.10 -10.33 0.28
N LEU A 151 -12.18 -9.51 -0.25
CA LEU A 151 -12.48 -8.46 -1.22
C LEU A 151 -12.36 -8.96 -2.66
N LEU A 152 -11.37 -9.81 -2.95
CA LEU A 152 -11.08 -10.29 -4.30
C LEU A 152 -11.93 -11.49 -4.74
N LEU A 153 -12.56 -12.21 -3.79
CA LEU A 153 -13.45 -13.36 -4.05
C LEU A 153 -14.55 -13.08 -5.08
N TYR A 154 -15.00 -11.84 -5.21
CA TYR A 154 -16.12 -11.44 -6.07
C TYR A 154 -15.69 -11.11 -7.51
N GLU A 155 -14.40 -11.14 -7.81
CA GLU A 155 -13.88 -10.83 -9.14
C GLU A 155 -14.18 -11.96 -10.14
N PRO A 156 -14.42 -11.65 -11.43
CA PRO A 156 -14.66 -12.67 -12.45
C PRO A 156 -13.49 -13.65 -12.53
N THR A 157 -13.77 -14.96 -12.54
CA THR A 157 -12.74 -16.01 -12.43
C THR A 157 -11.68 -16.01 -13.53
N LEU A 158 -12.01 -15.46 -14.72
CA LEU A 158 -11.12 -15.34 -15.88
C LEU A 158 -10.40 -13.98 -15.96
N SER A 159 -10.65 -13.07 -15.01
CA SER A 159 -9.91 -11.81 -14.90
C SER A 159 -8.56 -12.02 -14.21
N PRO A 160 -7.58 -11.13 -14.43
CA PRO A 160 -6.34 -11.11 -13.65
C PRO A 160 -6.59 -11.08 -12.14
N GLU A 161 -7.61 -10.34 -11.70
CA GLU A 161 -7.98 -10.24 -10.29
C GLU A 161 -8.65 -11.51 -9.75
N GLY A 162 -9.41 -12.22 -10.58
CA GLY A 162 -9.94 -13.54 -10.24
C GLY A 162 -8.84 -14.60 -10.13
N GLU A 163 -7.80 -14.51 -10.95
CA GLU A 163 -6.59 -15.33 -10.81
C GLU A 163 -5.88 -15.00 -9.48
N LEU A 164 -5.69 -13.71 -9.20
CA LEU A 164 -5.09 -13.22 -7.96
C LEU A 164 -5.87 -13.70 -6.72
N ALA A 165 -7.20 -13.69 -6.76
CA ALA A 165 -8.05 -14.20 -5.69
C ALA A 165 -7.80 -15.69 -5.43
N ARG A 166 -7.62 -16.48 -6.49
CA ARG A 166 -7.34 -17.92 -6.40
C ARG A 166 -5.96 -18.18 -5.81
N GLN A 167 -4.96 -17.43 -6.26
CA GLN A 167 -3.60 -17.46 -5.70
C GLN A 167 -3.62 -17.10 -4.20
N ALA A 168 -4.25 -15.98 -3.85
CA ALA A 168 -4.37 -15.51 -2.47
C ALA A 168 -5.04 -16.54 -1.54
N MET A 169 -6.06 -17.26 -2.01
CA MET A 169 -6.69 -18.35 -1.25
C MET A 169 -5.74 -19.53 -0.99
N ALA A 170 -4.94 -19.91 -2.00
CA ALA A 170 -3.95 -20.98 -1.86
C ALA A 170 -2.82 -20.58 -0.91
N GLU A 171 -2.33 -19.34 -1.03
CA GLU A 171 -1.32 -18.75 -0.15
C GLU A 171 -1.81 -18.63 1.29
N LEU A 172 -3.08 -18.25 1.51
CA LEU A 172 -3.67 -18.14 2.85
C LEU A 172 -3.67 -19.48 3.59
N LYS A 173 -3.93 -20.58 2.87
CA LYS A 173 -3.84 -21.94 3.45
C LYS A 173 -2.41 -22.26 3.88
N SER A 174 -1.42 -21.91 3.06
CA SER A 174 0.00 -22.14 3.34
C SER A 174 0.50 -21.26 4.49
N LEU A 175 0.10 -19.99 4.52
CA LEU A 175 0.46 -19.01 5.55
C LEU A 175 -0.09 -19.41 6.92
N LYS A 176 -1.35 -19.86 7.00
CA LYS A 176 -1.94 -20.42 8.23
C LYS A 176 -1.11 -21.54 8.83
N ALA A 177 -0.65 -22.47 7.98
CA ALA A 177 0.21 -23.56 8.44
C ALA A 177 1.58 -23.07 8.93
N LEU A 178 2.12 -22.02 8.30
CA LEU A 178 3.39 -21.40 8.70
C LEU A 178 3.26 -20.69 10.06
N VAL A 179 2.20 -19.90 10.26
CA VAL A 179 1.89 -19.20 11.52
C VAL A 179 1.72 -20.20 12.67
N ALA A 180 0.95 -21.26 12.47
CA ALA A 180 0.78 -22.30 13.49
C ALA A 180 2.11 -22.97 13.88
N LYS A 181 2.98 -23.27 12.91
CA LYS A 181 4.32 -23.81 13.18
C LYS A 181 5.17 -22.84 13.98
N GLN A 182 5.10 -21.54 13.69
CA GLN A 182 5.84 -20.51 14.42
C GLN A 182 5.38 -20.40 15.87
N GLN A 183 4.08 -20.37 16.13
CA GLN A 183 3.51 -20.35 17.49
C GLN A 183 3.97 -21.55 18.32
N LEU A 184 3.93 -22.77 17.74
CA LEU A 184 4.42 -23.98 18.41
C LEU A 184 5.93 -23.89 18.77
N LYS A 185 6.75 -23.27 17.90
CA LYS A 185 8.18 -23.05 18.19
C LYS A 185 8.35 -22.08 19.37
N GLU A 186 7.60 -21.00 19.40
CA GLU A 186 7.65 -19.99 20.47
C GLU A 186 7.19 -20.55 21.82
N GLU A 187 6.12 -21.34 21.85
CA GLU A 187 5.65 -22.02 23.06
C GLU A 187 6.70 -22.99 23.61
N LYS A 188 7.33 -23.79 22.75
CA LYS A 188 8.42 -24.69 23.15
C LYS A 188 9.61 -23.92 23.72
N LYS A 189 9.95 -22.76 23.13
CA LYS A 189 11.01 -21.87 23.64
C LYS A 189 10.66 -21.34 25.03
N LYS A 190 9.43 -20.84 25.22
CA LYS A 190 8.94 -20.36 26.53
C LYS A 190 8.95 -21.45 27.61
N LYS A 191 8.53 -22.68 27.28
CA LYS A 191 8.58 -23.83 28.21
C LYS A 191 10.01 -24.21 28.62
N LYS A 192 10.96 -24.22 27.66
CA LYS A 192 12.38 -24.47 27.95
C LYS A 192 13.01 -23.40 28.84
N THR A 193 12.63 -22.13 28.68
CA THR A 193 13.14 -21.04 29.53
C THR A 193 12.58 -21.10 30.96
N LYS A 194 11.34 -21.57 31.14
CA LYS A 194 10.74 -21.77 32.47
C LYS A 194 11.35 -22.93 33.26
N ASN A 195 11.73 -24.04 32.61
CA ASN A 195 12.38 -25.18 33.29
C ASN A 195 13.87 -24.96 33.62
N LYS A 196 14.47 -23.84 33.20
CA LYS A 196 15.88 -23.48 33.46
C LYS A 196 16.04 -22.45 34.59
N LYS A 197 14.94 -21.94 35.13
CA LYS A 197 14.87 -21.09 36.32
C LYS A 197 14.28 -21.91 37.45
#